data_AF-A0A7K6BEV0-F1
#
_entry.id   AF-A0A7K6BEV0-F1
#
_cell.length_a   1.000
_cell.length_b   1.000
_cell.length_c   1.000
_cell.angle_alpha   90.00
_cell.angle_beta   90.00
_cell.angle_gamma   90.00
#
_symmetry.space_group_name_H-M   'P 1'
#
loop_
_entity.id
_entity.type
_entity.pdbx_description
1 polymer ?
#
loop_
_entity_poly.entity_id
_entity_poly.type
_entity_poly.pdbx_seq_one_letter_code
_entity_poly.pdbx_strand_id
1 'polypeptide(L)'
;DKATIRLNAMKLLEPHWLKPKSTEMQRIINVLDETIAKLKMSSLIPHMINSVDRFADMLGPEVTTKLTEHLELSNEVEQLLASIEEGNTERADKQWGYLCLLEQRLKSSVLNVLRLFLAKPSLCQALKYEARTRGSPAEEFIKAFGEFRNFMLERLLTSTMEEKEKIQLMYNVFLQIQENTKAIATLDTELAAVIQTWKEEIQKKDNVIKALETSMQDMSEDCKASIQRIKEEGENRCKELLRASQASLVGCSGQLQQDLQQLEAQLSALVLEHRESELALRKRKCRLETEIVNWIQKYDTDMAEKQAEYEEVCIAYTEEKAQLSLLTEKHAVLLQEYSQIEEKHRIQALKKLATMTRAAILIQAFWRGYLVRSHFKTKMKKKGK
;
A
#
# COMPACT_ATOMS: atom_id res chain seq x y z
N ASP A 1 69.22 35.73 22.61
CA ASP A 1 68.62 35.85 21.26
C ASP A 1 67.32 36.65 21.21
N LYS A 2 66.25 36.29 21.95
CA LYS A 2 65.00 37.11 21.98
C LYS A 2 65.18 38.57 22.42
N ALA A 3 66.06 38.84 23.40
CA ALA A 3 66.36 40.20 23.86
C ALA A 3 67.12 41.03 22.81
N THR A 4 68.03 40.38 22.07
CA THR A 4 68.83 40.99 21.00
C THR A 4 67.96 41.35 19.80
N ILE A 5 67.00 40.49 19.45
CA ILE A 5 66.02 40.74 18.38
C ILE A 5 65.09 41.89 18.76
N ARG A 6 64.63 41.96 20.02
CA ARG A 6 63.82 43.10 20.53
C ARG A 6 64.58 44.42 20.52
N LEU A 7 65.84 44.41 20.94
CA LEU A 7 66.69 45.61 20.96
C LEU A 7 66.99 46.12 19.55
N ASN A 8 67.20 45.22 18.59
CA ASN A 8 67.41 45.57 17.18
C ASN A 8 66.11 46.05 16.52
N ALA A 9 64.96 45.47 16.85
CA ALA A 9 63.65 45.96 16.39
C ALA A 9 63.32 47.36 16.96
N MET A 10 63.61 47.63 18.24
CA MET A 10 63.42 48.95 18.85
C MET A 10 64.35 50.01 18.24
N LYS A 11 65.61 49.67 17.93
CA LYS A 11 66.51 50.56 17.19
C LYS A 11 66.01 50.89 15.79
N LEU A 12 65.39 49.94 15.11
CA LEU A 12 64.96 50.08 13.72
C LEU A 12 63.63 50.83 13.57
N LEU A 13 62.72 50.68 14.55
CA LEU A 13 61.34 51.19 14.47
C LEU A 13 61.12 52.50 15.22
N GLU A 14 61.78 52.73 16.36
CA GLU A 14 61.57 53.93 17.17
C GLU A 14 62.88 54.44 17.81
N PRO A 15 63.74 55.13 17.03
CA PRO A 15 65.06 55.55 17.50
C PRO A 15 65.00 56.59 18.62
N HIS A 16 63.91 57.36 18.71
CA HIS A 16 63.71 58.43 19.70
C HIS A 16 63.66 57.96 21.17
N TRP A 17 63.55 56.64 21.44
CA TRP A 17 63.66 56.08 22.80
C TRP A 17 65.10 55.84 23.26
N LEU A 18 66.09 55.98 22.38
CA LEU A 18 67.49 55.72 22.72
C LEU A 18 68.15 56.97 23.31
N LYS A 19 69.03 56.77 24.30
CA LYS A 19 69.77 57.87 24.92
C LYS A 19 70.89 58.37 24.00
N PRO A 20 71.08 59.69 23.89
CA PRO A 20 72.16 60.26 23.09
C PRO A 20 73.53 59.83 23.62
N LYS A 21 74.35 59.23 22.75
CA LYS A 21 75.63 58.60 23.11
C LYS A 21 76.84 59.54 23.04
N SER A 22 76.78 60.58 22.20
CA SER A 22 77.86 61.56 22.06
C SER A 22 77.59 62.79 22.94
N THR A 23 78.66 63.42 23.41
CA THR A 23 78.63 64.68 24.17
C THR A 23 78.00 65.82 23.38
N GLU A 24 78.25 65.88 22.08
CA GLU A 24 77.68 66.87 21.15
C GLU A 24 76.17 66.64 20.99
N MET A 25 75.76 65.38 20.85
CA MET A 25 74.34 65.00 20.75
C MET A 25 73.57 65.38 22.02
N GLN A 26 74.14 65.10 23.19
CA GLN A 26 73.58 65.49 24.48
C GLN A 26 73.47 67.01 24.60
N ARG A 27 74.48 67.77 24.17
CA ARG A 27 74.44 69.24 24.17
C ARG A 27 73.32 69.77 23.28
N ILE A 28 73.18 69.27 22.05
CA ILE A 28 72.14 69.70 21.12
C ILE A 28 70.75 69.44 21.71
N ILE A 29 70.51 68.25 22.25
CA ILE A 29 69.24 67.89 22.87
C ILE A 29 68.96 68.72 24.13
N ASN A 30 69.97 68.95 24.97
CA ASN A 30 69.81 69.77 26.17
C ASN A 30 69.48 71.23 25.83
N VAL A 31 70.07 71.80 24.77
CA VAL A 31 69.70 73.14 24.29
C VAL A 31 68.23 73.15 23.82
N LEU A 32 67.77 72.12 23.12
CA LEU A 32 66.38 71.99 22.70
C LEU A 32 65.43 71.84 23.90
N ASP A 33 65.80 71.04 24.90
CA ASP A 33 65.01 70.86 26.12
C ASP A 33 64.97 72.15 26.97
N GLU A 34 66.08 72.88 27.06
CA GLU A 34 66.16 74.17 27.75
C GLU A 34 65.37 75.28 27.03
N THR A 35 65.42 75.31 25.69
CA THR A 35 64.61 76.25 24.91
C THR A 35 63.12 75.96 25.04
N ILE A 36 62.69 74.69 25.05
CA ILE A 36 61.31 74.30 25.36
C ILE A 36 60.92 74.77 26.78
N ALA A 37 61.80 74.60 27.77
CA ALA A 37 61.52 75.02 29.13
C ALA A 37 61.34 76.56 29.23
N LYS A 38 62.21 77.33 28.55
CA LYS A 38 62.15 78.79 28.49
C LYS A 38 60.92 79.28 27.72
N LEU A 39 60.58 78.66 26.59
CA LEU A 39 59.36 78.97 25.83
C LEU A 39 58.09 78.74 26.66
N LYS A 40 58.05 77.65 27.43
CA LYS A 40 56.95 77.36 28.38
C LYS A 40 56.86 78.36 29.53
N MET A 41 57.92 79.09 29.85
CA MET A 41 57.91 80.13 30.87
C MET A 41 57.48 81.47 30.28
N SER A 42 57.99 81.83 29.10
CA SER A 42 57.59 83.06 28.41
C SER A 42 56.13 83.03 27.96
N SER A 43 55.58 81.85 27.63
CA SER A 43 54.17 81.70 27.26
C SER A 43 53.20 82.03 28.39
N LEU A 44 53.64 82.06 29.65
CA LEU A 44 52.80 82.40 30.79
C LEU A 44 52.55 83.91 30.91
N ILE A 45 53.50 84.73 30.43
CA ILE A 45 53.48 86.19 30.59
C ILE A 45 52.20 86.82 29.99
N PRO A 46 51.80 86.55 28.73
CA PRO A 46 50.58 87.11 28.15
C PRO A 46 49.31 86.73 28.93
N HIS A 47 49.24 85.50 29.46
CA HIS A 47 48.07 85.06 30.23
C HIS A 47 47.96 85.79 31.57
N MET A 48 49.09 86.05 32.20
CA MET A 48 49.17 86.70 33.49
C MET A 48 48.87 88.20 33.40
N ILE A 49 49.31 88.86 32.33
CA ILE A 49 49.01 90.26 32.05
C ILE A 49 47.50 90.50 31.90
N ASN A 50 46.79 89.59 31.25
CA ASN A 50 45.33 89.72 31.06
C ASN A 50 44.53 89.54 32.37
N SER A 51 45.16 89.10 33.45
CA SER A 51 44.48 88.82 34.73
C SER A 51 45.39 88.99 35.95
N VAL A 52 46.16 90.09 35.98
CA VAL A 52 47.15 90.37 37.06
C VAL A 52 46.50 90.34 38.44
N ASP A 53 45.28 90.87 38.58
CA ASP A 53 44.54 90.93 39.84
C ASP A 53 44.21 89.54 40.41
N ARG A 54 43.97 88.55 39.55
CA ARG A 54 43.65 87.18 39.98
C ARG A 54 44.85 86.46 40.57
N PHE A 55 46.03 86.79 40.09
CA PHE A 55 47.28 86.14 40.47
C PHE A 55 48.08 86.95 41.49
N ALA A 56 47.57 88.09 41.95
CA ALA A 56 48.33 89.04 42.76
C ALA A 56 48.86 88.43 44.07
N ASP A 57 48.02 87.66 44.76
CA ASP A 57 48.34 86.99 46.02
C ASP A 57 49.40 85.89 45.83
N MET A 58 49.37 85.18 44.71
CA MET A 58 50.32 84.11 44.41
C MET A 58 51.67 84.64 43.95
N LEU A 59 51.67 85.73 43.15
CA LEU A 59 52.87 86.30 42.53
C LEU A 59 53.72 87.11 43.51
N GLY A 60 53.07 87.71 44.50
CA GLY A 60 53.71 88.61 45.46
C GLY A 60 54.02 89.99 44.86
N PRO A 61 54.25 91.00 45.72
CA PRO A 61 54.27 92.42 45.33
C PRO A 61 55.37 92.76 44.31
N GLU A 62 56.49 92.05 44.35
CA GLU A 62 57.62 92.28 43.43
C GLU A 62 57.32 91.83 41.99
N VAL A 63 56.60 90.72 41.84
CA VAL A 63 56.28 90.16 40.51
C VAL A 63 55.04 90.85 39.94
N THR A 64 54.06 91.18 40.79
CA THR A 64 52.86 91.94 40.37
C THR A 64 53.23 93.32 39.87
N THR A 65 54.06 94.07 40.59
CA THR A 65 54.53 95.40 40.16
C THR A 65 55.26 95.36 38.82
N LYS A 66 56.10 94.33 38.58
CA LYS A 66 56.79 94.19 37.29
C LYS A 66 55.87 93.76 36.16
N LEU A 67 54.80 93.01 36.44
CA LEU A 67 53.78 92.67 35.46
C LEU A 67 52.83 93.83 35.16
N THR A 68 52.48 94.67 36.15
CA THR A 68 51.70 95.90 35.91
C THR A 68 52.51 96.90 35.09
N GLU A 69 53.79 97.11 35.42
CA GLU A 69 54.70 97.91 34.59
C GLU A 69 54.80 97.35 33.16
N HIS A 70 54.82 96.04 33.00
CA HIS A 70 54.84 95.39 31.69
C HIS A 70 53.52 95.62 30.92
N LEU A 71 52.37 95.55 31.61
CA LEU A 71 51.06 95.80 31.03
C LEU A 71 50.91 97.26 30.57
N GLU A 72 51.36 98.21 31.39
CA GLU A 72 51.40 99.63 31.03
C GLU A 72 52.26 99.86 29.79
N LEU A 73 53.46 99.28 29.73
CA LEU A 73 54.33 99.34 28.55
C LEU A 73 53.70 98.68 27.32
N SER A 74 52.99 97.56 27.48
CA SER A 74 52.29 96.88 26.39
C SER A 74 51.17 97.77 25.82
N ASN A 75 50.38 98.39 26.71
CA ASN A 75 49.31 99.31 26.33
C ASN A 75 49.86 100.58 25.64
N GLU A 76 50.98 101.13 26.13
CA GLU A 76 51.66 102.26 25.48
C GLU A 76 52.12 101.91 24.05
N VAL A 77 52.65 100.70 23.85
CA VAL A 77 53.05 100.21 22.53
C VAL A 77 51.84 99.99 21.62
N GLU A 78 50.76 99.37 22.12
CA GLU A 78 49.52 99.15 21.36
C GLU A 78 48.87 100.48 20.93
N GLN A 79 48.79 101.46 21.83
CA GLN A 79 48.26 102.79 21.53
C GLN A 79 49.10 103.52 20.48
N LEU A 80 50.42 103.39 20.53
CA LEU A 80 51.30 103.98 19.53
C LEU A 80 51.19 103.28 18.18
N LEU A 81 51.10 101.95 18.14
CA LEU A 81 50.89 101.20 16.91
C LEU A 81 49.56 101.61 16.25
N ALA A 82 48.48 101.74 17.02
CA ALA A 82 47.20 102.26 16.53
C ALA A 82 47.34 103.70 15.99
N SER A 83 48.09 104.57 16.68
CA SER A 83 48.33 105.95 16.24
C SER A 83 49.22 106.07 14.99
N ILE A 84 50.10 105.10 14.75
CA ILE A 84 50.96 105.03 13.56
C ILE A 84 50.14 104.55 12.35
N GLU A 85 49.20 103.61 12.55
CA GLU A 85 48.28 103.14 11.52
C GLU A 85 47.30 104.22 11.03
N GLU A 86 46.94 105.20 11.88
CA GLU A 86 45.97 106.27 11.56
C GLU A 86 46.55 107.51 10.82
N GLY A 87 47.87 107.61 10.64
CA GLY A 87 48.50 108.44 9.59
C GLY A 87 49.04 109.83 9.97
N ASN A 88 50.36 110.02 9.73
CA ASN A 88 51.04 111.25 9.24
C ASN A 88 52.54 110.96 9.00
N THR A 89 53.02 111.04 7.75
CA THR A 89 54.35 110.52 7.33
C THR A 89 55.56 111.26 7.90
N GLU A 90 55.44 112.55 8.25
CA GLU A 90 56.57 113.33 8.81
C GLU A 90 56.76 113.11 10.33
N ARG A 91 55.74 112.57 11.01
CA ARG A 91 55.81 112.23 12.45
C ARG A 91 56.33 110.80 12.67
N ALA A 92 56.40 110.02 11.59
CA ALA A 92 56.75 108.61 11.60
C ALA A 92 58.18 108.35 12.10
N ASP A 93 59.21 109.06 11.65
CA ASP A 93 60.61 108.78 12.07
C ASP A 93 60.84 108.96 13.58
N LYS A 94 60.21 110.00 14.17
CA LYS A 94 60.27 110.23 15.62
C LYS A 94 59.42 109.22 16.39
N GLN A 95 58.27 108.82 15.84
CA GLN A 95 57.43 107.75 16.39
C GLN A 95 58.12 106.38 16.31
N TRP A 96 58.87 106.09 15.24
CA TRP A 96 59.67 104.87 15.08
C TRP A 96 60.86 104.84 16.04
N GLY A 97 61.56 105.95 16.23
CA GLY A 97 62.60 106.05 17.26
C GLY A 97 62.06 105.80 18.67
N TYR A 98 60.86 106.31 18.97
CA TYR A 98 60.16 106.08 20.23
C TYR A 98 59.64 104.64 20.35
N LEU A 99 59.13 104.05 19.26
CA LEU A 99 58.71 102.64 19.18
C LEU A 99 59.90 101.70 19.43
N CYS A 100 61.05 101.95 18.80
CA CYS A 100 62.28 101.19 19.06
C CYS A 100 62.71 101.29 20.52
N LEU A 101 62.61 102.46 21.14
CA LEU A 101 62.91 102.64 22.56
C LEU A 101 61.92 101.86 23.44
N LEU A 102 60.63 101.91 23.13
CA LEU A 102 59.59 101.16 23.83
C LEU A 102 59.70 99.66 23.63
N GLU A 103 60.08 99.19 22.44
CA GLU A 103 60.35 97.78 22.16
C GLU A 103 61.53 97.29 23.02
N GLN A 104 62.58 98.08 23.17
CA GLN A 104 63.69 97.74 24.07
C GLN A 104 63.27 97.77 25.55
N ARG A 105 62.40 98.71 25.95
CA ARG A 105 61.80 98.74 27.30
C ARG A 105 60.89 97.54 27.53
N LEU A 106 60.12 97.12 26.54
CA LEU A 106 59.25 95.95 26.59
C LEU A 106 60.10 94.66 26.68
N LYS A 107 61.14 94.54 25.85
CA LYS A 107 62.11 93.43 25.91
C LYS A 107 62.78 93.33 27.28
N SER A 108 63.28 94.45 27.80
CA SER A 108 63.90 94.47 29.12
C SER A 108 62.88 94.16 30.23
N SER A 109 61.63 94.60 30.09
CA SER A 109 60.52 94.26 30.98
C SER A 109 60.22 92.75 30.97
N VAL A 110 60.08 92.12 29.79
CA VAL A 110 59.93 90.65 29.66
C VAL A 110 61.10 89.93 30.30
N LEU A 111 62.34 90.38 30.06
CA LEU A 111 63.53 89.77 30.66
C LEU A 111 63.55 89.91 32.18
N ASN A 112 63.11 91.05 32.72
CA ASN A 112 63.02 91.26 34.16
C ASN A 112 61.97 90.34 34.79
N VAL A 113 60.80 90.21 34.16
CA VAL A 113 59.75 89.26 34.60
C VAL A 113 60.27 87.82 34.52
N LEU A 114 60.91 87.43 33.42
CA LEU A 114 61.49 86.09 33.26
C LEU A 114 62.60 85.79 34.26
N ARG A 115 63.44 86.77 34.62
CA ARG A 115 64.46 86.61 35.67
C ARG A 115 63.83 86.32 37.03
N LEU A 116 62.73 87.02 37.36
CA LEU A 116 61.97 86.77 38.60
C LEU A 116 61.33 85.38 38.59
N PHE A 117 60.81 84.94 37.44
CA PHE A 117 60.27 83.59 37.25
C PHE A 117 61.35 82.51 37.38
N LEU A 118 62.54 82.74 36.83
CA LEU A 118 63.69 81.83 36.98
C LEU A 118 64.20 81.75 38.42
N ALA A 119 64.16 82.87 39.16
CA ALA A 119 64.54 82.91 40.57
C ALA A 119 63.55 82.18 41.49
N LYS A 120 62.28 82.01 41.06
CA LYS A 120 61.21 81.32 41.81
C LYS A 120 60.56 80.20 40.97
N PRO A 121 61.24 79.05 40.72
CA PRO A 121 60.71 77.99 39.85
C PRO A 121 59.39 77.34 40.32
N SER A 122 59.16 77.28 41.64
CA SER A 122 57.93 76.75 42.23
C SER A 122 56.70 77.58 41.87
N LEU A 123 56.87 78.90 41.75
CA LEU A 123 55.85 79.84 41.31
C LEU A 123 55.42 79.52 39.87
N CYS A 124 56.39 79.33 38.97
CA CYS A 124 56.12 78.98 37.57
C CYS A 124 55.43 77.63 37.42
N GLN A 125 55.70 76.69 38.32
CA GLN A 125 55.03 75.40 38.31
C GLN A 125 53.57 75.53 38.76
N ALA A 126 53.29 76.29 39.83
CA ALA A 126 51.92 76.60 40.27
C ALA A 126 51.13 77.33 39.18
N LEU A 127 51.74 78.36 38.59
CA LEU A 127 51.17 79.13 37.47
C LEU A 127 50.84 78.26 36.27
N LYS A 128 51.66 77.26 35.93
CA LYS A 128 51.37 76.33 34.81
C LYS A 128 50.12 75.49 35.00
N TYR A 129 49.69 75.24 36.23
CA TYR A 129 48.45 74.51 36.50
C TYR A 129 47.23 75.43 36.41
N GLU A 130 47.38 76.68 36.83
CA GLU A 130 46.29 77.67 36.89
C GLU A 130 46.08 78.39 35.55
N ALA A 131 47.16 78.66 34.82
CA ALA A 131 47.18 79.37 33.53
C ALA A 131 46.92 78.46 32.31
N ARG A 132 46.26 77.30 32.48
CA ARG A 132 46.01 76.36 31.37
C ARG A 132 44.96 76.93 30.39
N THR A 133 45.39 77.78 29.46
CA THR A 133 44.63 78.14 28.28
C THR A 133 44.92 77.16 27.17
N ARG A 134 43.99 76.22 26.95
CA ARG A 134 44.07 75.25 25.86
C ARG A 134 43.96 75.99 24.52
N GLY A 135 44.95 75.84 23.65
CA GLY A 135 44.91 76.35 22.27
C GLY A 135 45.45 77.76 22.08
N SER A 136 46.39 78.21 22.93
CA SER A 136 47.15 79.42 22.61
C SER A 136 48.15 79.17 21.47
N PRO A 137 48.43 80.16 20.58
CA PRO A 137 49.46 80.02 19.54
C PRO A 137 50.84 79.63 20.10
N ALA A 138 51.13 80.04 21.34
CA ALA A 138 52.35 79.65 22.03
C ALA A 138 52.38 78.15 22.41
N GLU A 139 51.24 77.55 22.77
CA GLU A 139 51.14 76.12 23.08
C GLU A 139 51.35 75.25 21.84
N GLU A 140 50.78 75.64 20.69
CA GLU A 140 50.99 74.97 19.41
C GLU A 140 52.46 75.03 18.98
N PHE A 141 53.09 76.19 19.13
CA PHE A 141 54.52 76.34 18.85
C PHE A 141 55.38 75.47 19.77
N ILE A 142 55.08 75.41 21.08
CA ILE A 142 55.78 74.54 22.04
C ILE A 142 55.61 73.06 21.66
N LYS A 143 54.42 72.64 21.20
CA LYS A 143 54.16 71.27 20.74
C LYS A 143 54.96 70.93 19.48
N ALA A 144 54.89 71.77 18.46
CA ALA A 144 55.64 71.61 17.21
C ALA A 144 57.16 71.57 17.47
N PHE A 145 57.66 72.42 18.38
CA PHE A 145 59.07 72.41 18.77
C PHE A 145 59.44 71.12 19.55
N GLY A 146 58.52 70.55 20.32
CA GLY A 146 58.68 69.23 20.94
C GLY A 146 58.76 68.10 19.91
N GLU A 147 57.94 68.14 18.86
CA GLU A 147 57.99 67.21 17.73
C GLU A 147 59.31 67.36 16.96
N PHE A 148 59.76 68.59 16.71
CA PHE A 148 61.06 68.88 16.12
C PHE A 148 62.22 68.32 16.97
N ARG A 149 62.16 68.47 18.29
CA ARG A 149 63.14 67.88 19.21
C ARG A 149 63.20 66.36 19.09
N ASN A 150 62.05 65.69 18.99
CA ASN A 150 62.00 64.24 18.81
C ASN A 150 62.54 63.79 17.45
N PHE A 151 62.21 64.52 16.39
CA PHE A 151 62.76 64.30 15.06
C PHE A 151 64.29 64.48 15.02
N MET A 152 64.81 65.54 15.65
CA MET A 152 66.25 65.76 15.76
C MET A 152 66.94 64.66 16.56
N LEU A 153 66.31 64.18 17.63
CA LEU A 153 66.81 63.05 18.40
C LEU A 153 66.90 61.79 17.53
N GLU A 154 65.82 61.46 16.81
CA GLU A 154 65.80 60.33 15.88
C GLU A 154 66.91 60.44 14.83
N ARG A 155 67.05 61.59 14.18
CA ARG A 155 68.09 61.85 13.17
C ARG A 155 69.52 61.79 13.70
N LEU A 156 69.73 62.19 14.95
CA LEU A 156 71.05 62.12 15.57
C LEU A 156 71.40 60.69 16.00
N LEU A 157 70.40 59.89 16.32
CA LEU A 157 70.56 58.50 16.75
C LEU A 157 70.66 57.51 15.60
N THR A 158 70.15 57.86 14.41
CA THR A 158 70.23 57.02 13.22
C THR A 158 71.57 57.19 12.50
N SER A 159 72.28 56.06 12.31
CA SER A 159 73.48 56.04 11.48
C SER A 159 73.13 56.04 9.99
N THR A 160 73.99 56.59 9.15
CA THR A 160 73.83 56.53 7.68
C THR A 160 73.81 55.10 7.14
N MET A 161 74.42 54.16 7.87
CA MET A 161 74.35 52.73 7.54
C MET A 161 72.99 52.12 7.91
N GLU A 162 72.47 52.42 9.11
CA GLU A 162 71.17 51.93 9.58
C GLU A 162 70.03 52.43 8.67
N GLU A 163 70.13 53.66 8.15
CA GLU A 163 69.16 54.21 7.19
C GLU A 163 69.19 53.45 5.85
N LYS A 164 70.38 53.13 5.33
CA LYS A 164 70.54 52.32 4.12
C LYS A 164 69.98 50.90 4.31
N GLU A 165 70.24 50.29 5.46
CA GLU A 165 69.70 48.97 5.82
C GLU A 165 68.17 49.00 5.90
N LYS A 166 67.58 50.05 6.50
CA LYS A 166 66.12 50.25 6.54
C LYS A 166 65.52 50.35 5.15
N ILE A 167 66.13 51.13 4.25
CA ILE A 167 65.70 51.25 2.86
C ILE A 167 65.77 49.90 2.14
N GLN A 168 66.86 49.15 2.30
CA GLN A 168 67.02 47.84 1.67
C GLN A 168 66.00 46.82 2.20
N LEU A 169 65.76 46.80 3.52
CA LEU A 169 64.75 45.93 4.13
C LEU A 169 63.35 46.27 3.62
N MET A 170 63.01 47.56 3.53
CA MET A 170 61.72 48.00 3.00
C MET A 170 61.54 47.59 1.53
N TYR A 171 62.59 47.68 0.72
CA TYR A 171 62.58 47.22 -0.66
C TYR A 171 62.40 45.70 -0.77
N ASN A 172 63.11 44.91 0.05
CA ASN A 172 62.97 43.46 0.07
C ASN A 172 61.55 43.03 0.50
N VAL A 173 60.98 43.68 1.51
CA VAL A 173 59.60 43.45 1.96
C VAL A 173 58.62 43.82 0.86
N PHE A 174 58.82 44.93 0.16
CA PHE A 174 57.99 45.32 -0.98
C PHE A 174 58.01 44.26 -2.09
N LEU A 175 59.18 43.76 -2.45
CA LEU A 175 59.32 42.72 -3.48
C LEU A 175 58.62 41.44 -3.06
N GLN A 176 58.78 41.00 -1.80
CA GLN A 176 58.10 39.83 -1.27
C GLN A 176 56.57 40.00 -1.25
N ILE A 177 56.07 41.18 -0.89
CA ILE A 177 54.64 41.50 -0.96
C ILE A 177 54.15 41.40 -2.41
N GLN A 178 54.91 41.92 -3.38
CA GLN A 178 54.54 41.83 -4.79
C GLN A 178 54.48 40.37 -5.28
N GLU A 179 55.47 39.54 -4.93
CA GLU A 179 55.49 38.12 -5.26
C GLU A 179 54.33 37.35 -4.64
N ASN A 180 54.07 37.57 -3.34
CA ASN A 180 52.93 36.99 -2.64
C ASN A 180 51.60 37.42 -3.26
N THR A 181 51.48 38.69 -3.68
CA THR A 181 50.26 39.20 -4.31
C THR A 181 50.01 38.52 -5.65
N LYS A 182 51.05 38.29 -6.44
CA LYS A 182 50.96 37.52 -7.69
C LYS A 182 50.57 36.06 -7.44
N ALA A 183 51.17 35.41 -6.43
CA ALA A 183 50.86 34.04 -6.06
C ALA A 183 49.40 33.88 -5.56
N ILE A 184 48.92 34.85 -4.77
CA ILE A 184 47.50 34.89 -4.33
C ILE A 184 46.60 35.03 -5.56
N ALA A 185 46.88 35.97 -6.47
CA ALA A 185 46.08 36.15 -7.68
C ALA A 185 46.04 34.88 -8.55
N THR A 186 47.16 34.16 -8.71
CA THR A 186 47.16 32.89 -9.45
C THR A 186 46.32 31.82 -8.75
N LEU A 187 46.45 31.67 -7.44
CA LEU A 187 45.66 30.70 -6.67
C LEU A 187 44.17 31.04 -6.69
N ASP A 188 43.80 32.31 -6.63
CA ASP A 188 42.41 32.77 -6.74
C ASP A 188 41.82 32.42 -8.11
N THR A 189 42.60 32.57 -9.19
CA THR A 189 42.14 32.18 -10.54
C THR A 189 41.99 30.67 -10.69
N GLU A 190 42.90 29.87 -10.13
CA GLU A 190 42.81 28.40 -10.13
C GLU A 190 41.61 27.92 -9.31
N LEU A 191 41.40 28.51 -8.13
CA LEU A 191 40.27 28.20 -7.27
C LEU A 191 38.93 28.56 -7.93
N ALA A 192 38.86 29.71 -8.60
CA ALA A 192 37.68 30.10 -9.38
C ALA A 192 37.41 29.12 -10.53
N ALA A 193 38.45 28.69 -11.26
CA ALA A 193 38.34 27.70 -12.33
C ALA A 193 37.83 26.35 -11.81
N VAL A 194 38.38 25.86 -10.68
CA VAL A 194 37.90 24.64 -10.02
C VAL A 194 36.43 24.80 -9.63
N ILE A 195 36.05 25.87 -8.91
CA ILE A 195 34.65 26.12 -8.53
C ILE A 195 33.72 26.08 -9.75
N GLN A 196 34.14 26.66 -10.88
CA GLN A 196 33.35 26.65 -12.10
C GLN A 196 33.17 25.24 -12.67
N THR A 197 34.23 24.44 -12.74
CA THR A 197 34.13 23.03 -13.19
C THR A 197 33.20 22.19 -12.28
N TRP A 198 33.28 22.39 -10.97
CA TRP A 198 32.40 21.70 -10.01
C TRP A 198 30.94 22.14 -10.18
N LYS A 199 30.66 23.43 -10.40
CA LYS A 199 29.31 23.93 -10.70
C LYS A 199 28.74 23.31 -11.97
N GLU A 200 29.55 23.20 -13.02
CA GLU A 200 29.15 22.56 -14.27
C GLU A 200 28.86 21.07 -14.09
N GLU A 201 29.65 20.36 -13.29
CA GLU A 201 29.42 18.95 -12.98
C GLU A 201 28.15 18.75 -12.14
N ILE A 202 27.91 19.61 -11.15
CA ILE A 202 26.66 19.62 -10.37
C ILE A 202 25.47 19.85 -11.30
N GLN A 203 25.54 20.84 -12.20
CA GLN A 203 24.46 21.11 -13.15
C GLN A 203 24.21 19.93 -14.09
N LYS A 204 25.26 19.23 -14.55
CA LYS A 204 25.12 18.00 -15.34
C LYS A 204 24.39 16.91 -14.54
N LYS A 205 24.77 16.70 -13.28
CA LYS A 205 24.13 15.71 -12.40
C LYS A 205 22.67 16.09 -12.12
N ASP A 206 22.37 17.35 -11.85
CA ASP A 206 21.01 17.85 -11.65
C ASP A 206 20.13 17.64 -12.88
N ASN A 207 20.68 17.82 -14.09
CA ASN A 207 19.95 17.55 -15.33
C ASN A 207 19.65 16.05 -15.50
N VAL A 208 20.60 15.17 -15.16
CA VAL A 208 20.40 13.72 -15.18
C VAL A 208 19.35 13.30 -14.16
N ILE A 209 19.40 13.86 -12.94
CA ILE A 209 18.40 13.61 -11.90
C ILE A 209 17.00 13.99 -12.41
N LYS A 210 16.83 15.20 -12.96
CA LYS A 210 15.54 15.63 -13.53
C LYS A 210 15.04 14.72 -14.65
N ALA A 211 15.93 14.29 -15.55
CA ALA A 211 15.56 13.38 -16.64
C ALA A 211 15.14 11.99 -16.13
N LEU A 212 15.80 11.48 -15.08
CA LEU A 212 15.42 10.24 -14.43
C LEU A 212 14.10 10.38 -13.67
N GLU A 213 13.88 11.50 -12.96
CA GLU A 213 12.61 11.80 -12.29
C GLU A 213 11.44 11.83 -13.28
N THR A 214 11.60 12.51 -14.42
CA THR A 214 10.56 12.52 -15.47
C THR A 214 10.32 11.13 -16.04
N SER A 215 11.39 10.37 -16.34
CA SER A 215 11.24 9.01 -16.87
C SER A 215 10.58 8.06 -15.87
N MET A 216 10.89 8.19 -14.58
CA MET A 216 10.23 7.41 -13.52
C MET A 216 8.75 7.77 -13.39
N GLN A 217 8.40 9.05 -13.51
CA GLN A 217 7.03 9.50 -13.48
C GLN A 217 6.23 8.96 -14.68
N ASP A 218 6.77 9.10 -15.89
CA ASP A 218 6.17 8.58 -17.12
C ASP A 218 5.94 7.06 -17.04
N MET A 219 6.97 6.30 -16.61
CA MET A 219 6.85 4.85 -16.39
C MET A 219 5.78 4.49 -15.36
N SER A 220 5.67 5.26 -14.27
CA SER A 220 4.62 5.07 -13.27
C SER A 220 3.22 5.33 -13.85
N GLU A 221 3.05 6.38 -14.65
CA GLU A 221 1.79 6.70 -15.31
C GLU A 221 1.40 5.63 -16.35
N ASP A 222 2.35 5.17 -17.16
CA ASP A 222 2.17 4.08 -18.12
C ASP A 222 1.81 2.75 -17.42
N CYS A 223 2.48 2.42 -16.31
CA CYS A 223 2.15 1.25 -15.51
C CYS A 223 0.74 1.35 -14.94
N LYS A 224 0.34 2.50 -14.38
CA LYS A 224 -1.03 2.73 -13.88
C LYS A 224 -2.06 2.54 -15.00
N ALA A 225 -1.82 3.14 -16.17
CA ALA A 225 -2.71 3.00 -17.34
C ALA A 225 -2.79 1.56 -17.86
N SER A 226 -1.66 0.83 -17.86
CA SER A 226 -1.62 -0.59 -18.24
C SER A 226 -2.41 -1.47 -17.26
N ILE A 227 -2.22 -1.28 -15.95
CA ILE A 227 -2.97 -2.01 -14.92
C ILE A 227 -4.47 -1.74 -15.06
N GLN A 228 -4.87 -0.48 -15.28
CA GLN A 228 -6.27 -0.12 -15.47
C GLN A 228 -6.87 -0.80 -16.71
N ARG A 229 -6.17 -0.78 -17.85
CA ARG A 229 -6.60 -1.48 -19.07
C ARG A 229 -6.76 -2.99 -18.85
N ILE A 230 -5.78 -3.64 -18.21
CA ILE A 230 -5.85 -5.09 -17.91
C ILE A 230 -7.05 -5.40 -17.02
N LYS A 231 -7.33 -4.55 -16.03
CA LYS A 231 -8.49 -4.71 -15.15
C LYS A 231 -9.81 -4.59 -15.92
N GLU A 232 -9.95 -3.56 -16.75
CA GLU A 232 -11.15 -3.33 -17.57
C GLU A 232 -11.37 -4.46 -18.59
N GLU A 233 -10.30 -4.90 -19.28
CA GLU A 233 -10.34 -6.06 -20.18
C GLU A 233 -10.72 -7.36 -19.44
N GLY A 234 -10.15 -7.58 -18.25
CA GLY A 234 -10.47 -8.72 -17.40
C GLY A 234 -11.94 -8.73 -16.97
N GLU A 235 -12.47 -7.58 -16.53
CA GLU A 235 -13.88 -7.43 -16.18
C GLU A 235 -14.81 -7.69 -17.37
N ASN A 236 -14.46 -7.20 -18.56
CA ASN A 236 -15.23 -7.43 -19.78
C ASN A 236 -15.22 -8.90 -20.18
N ARG A 237 -14.06 -9.57 -20.16
CA ARG A 237 -13.94 -11.02 -20.41
C ARG A 237 -14.77 -11.83 -19.42
N CYS A 238 -14.74 -11.49 -18.13
CA CYS A 238 -15.58 -12.13 -17.12
C CYS A 238 -17.09 -11.97 -17.42
N LYS A 239 -17.53 -10.77 -17.82
CA LYS A 239 -18.93 -10.53 -18.21
C LYS A 239 -19.32 -11.33 -19.45
N GLU A 240 -18.43 -11.45 -20.44
CA GLU A 240 -18.64 -12.25 -21.65
C GLU A 240 -18.75 -13.74 -21.32
N LEU A 241 -17.83 -14.28 -20.53
CA LEU A 241 -17.87 -15.68 -20.08
C LEU A 241 -19.15 -15.98 -19.29
N LEU A 242 -19.57 -15.07 -18.40
CA LEU A 242 -20.82 -15.22 -17.67
C LEU A 242 -22.02 -15.28 -18.63
N ARG A 243 -22.10 -14.37 -19.61
CA ARG A 243 -23.17 -14.38 -20.62
C ARG A 243 -23.16 -15.65 -21.47
N ALA A 244 -21.98 -16.10 -21.91
CA ALA A 244 -21.84 -17.32 -22.69
C ALA A 244 -22.29 -18.55 -21.89
N SER A 245 -21.90 -18.63 -20.61
CA SER A 245 -22.33 -19.71 -19.71
C SER A 245 -23.85 -19.70 -19.48
N GLN A 246 -24.43 -18.52 -19.29
CA GLN A 246 -25.86 -18.36 -19.11
C GLN A 246 -26.63 -18.74 -20.37
N ALA A 247 -26.16 -18.33 -21.55
CA ALA A 247 -26.75 -18.71 -22.84
C ALA A 247 -26.68 -20.23 -23.06
N SER A 248 -25.56 -20.87 -22.73
CA SER A 248 -25.40 -22.32 -22.81
C SER A 248 -26.36 -23.06 -21.87
N LEU A 249 -26.51 -22.57 -20.63
CA LEU A 249 -27.41 -23.17 -19.63
C LEU A 249 -28.88 -23.05 -20.05
N VAL A 250 -29.29 -21.90 -20.60
CA VAL A 250 -30.62 -21.71 -21.17
C VAL A 250 -30.84 -22.66 -22.37
N GLY A 251 -29.85 -22.81 -23.25
CA GLY A 251 -29.92 -23.75 -24.38
C GLY A 251 -30.07 -25.20 -23.91
N CYS A 252 -29.29 -25.63 -22.93
CA CYS A 252 -29.35 -26.98 -22.38
C CYS A 252 -30.69 -27.24 -21.66
N SER A 253 -31.19 -26.26 -20.89
CA SER A 253 -32.52 -26.33 -20.28
C SER A 253 -33.62 -26.45 -21.34
N GLY A 254 -33.51 -25.72 -22.45
CA GLY A 254 -34.44 -25.82 -23.57
C GLY A 254 -34.45 -27.21 -24.21
N GLN A 255 -33.27 -27.79 -24.45
CA GLN A 255 -33.15 -29.15 -25.00
C GLN A 255 -33.75 -30.19 -24.05
N LEU A 256 -33.40 -30.15 -22.76
CA LEU A 256 -33.95 -31.07 -21.76
C LEU A 256 -35.48 -30.95 -21.66
N GLN A 257 -36.02 -29.74 -21.77
CA GLN A 257 -37.47 -29.53 -21.77
C GLN A 257 -38.13 -30.11 -23.02
N GLN A 258 -37.50 -30.00 -24.19
CA GLN A 258 -37.99 -30.65 -25.42
C GLN A 258 -37.96 -32.18 -25.30
N ASP A 259 -36.86 -32.74 -24.79
CA ASP A 259 -36.73 -34.19 -24.61
C ASP A 259 -37.77 -34.74 -23.61
N LEU A 260 -38.03 -34.01 -22.51
CA LEU A 260 -39.09 -34.34 -21.56
C LEU A 260 -40.46 -34.34 -22.24
N GLN A 261 -40.81 -33.29 -22.99
CA GLN A 261 -42.08 -33.23 -23.71
C GLN A 261 -42.23 -34.36 -24.73
N GLN A 262 -41.14 -34.71 -25.43
CA GLN A 262 -41.13 -35.81 -26.39
C GLN A 262 -41.35 -37.16 -25.69
N LEU A 263 -40.66 -37.41 -24.57
CA LEU A 263 -40.82 -38.63 -23.77
C LEU A 263 -42.23 -38.75 -23.17
N GLU A 264 -42.79 -37.65 -22.66
CA GLU A 264 -44.17 -37.60 -22.18
C GLU A 264 -45.17 -37.95 -23.29
N ALA A 265 -44.99 -37.37 -24.48
CA ALA A 265 -45.82 -37.69 -25.64
C ALA A 265 -45.69 -39.17 -26.05
N GLN A 266 -44.47 -39.70 -26.10
CA GLN A 266 -44.23 -41.12 -26.40
C GLN A 266 -44.90 -42.03 -25.38
N LEU A 267 -44.74 -41.75 -24.08
CA LEU A 267 -45.36 -42.53 -23.01
C LEU A 267 -46.89 -42.48 -23.13
N SER A 268 -47.47 -41.30 -23.39
CA SER A 268 -48.92 -41.16 -23.56
C SER A 268 -49.46 -41.99 -24.73
N ALA A 269 -48.76 -42.00 -25.86
CA ALA A 269 -49.12 -42.82 -27.03
C ALA A 269 -49.02 -44.32 -26.71
N LEU A 270 -47.95 -44.74 -26.06
CA LEU A 270 -47.71 -46.14 -25.69
C LEU A 270 -48.74 -46.65 -24.68
N VAL A 271 -49.15 -45.82 -23.72
CA VAL A 271 -50.23 -46.12 -22.79
C VAL A 271 -51.57 -46.29 -23.51
N LEU A 272 -51.87 -45.45 -24.51
CA LEU A 272 -53.08 -45.58 -25.31
C LEU A 272 -53.08 -46.87 -26.14
N GLU A 273 -51.99 -47.18 -26.85
CA GLU A 273 -51.82 -48.43 -27.61
C GLU A 273 -51.96 -49.67 -26.72
N HIS A 274 -51.35 -49.65 -25.53
CA HIS A 274 -51.51 -50.73 -24.56
C HIS A 274 -52.95 -50.84 -24.05
N ARG A 275 -53.63 -49.73 -23.80
CA ARG A 275 -55.03 -49.74 -23.40
C ARG A 275 -55.94 -50.31 -24.51
N GLU A 276 -55.70 -49.96 -25.75
CA GLU A 276 -56.47 -50.45 -26.90
C GLU A 276 -56.25 -51.94 -27.14
N SER A 277 -54.99 -52.39 -27.11
CA SER A 277 -54.65 -53.81 -27.24
C SER A 277 -55.20 -54.65 -26.08
N GLU A 278 -55.14 -54.14 -24.84
CA GLU A 278 -55.74 -54.75 -23.66
C GLU A 278 -57.26 -54.89 -23.80
N LEU A 279 -57.95 -53.83 -24.24
CA LEU A 279 -59.39 -53.85 -24.51
C LEU A 279 -59.75 -54.85 -25.62
N ALA A 280 -58.93 -54.94 -26.67
CA ALA A 280 -59.12 -55.91 -27.75
C ALA A 280 -58.98 -57.35 -27.24
N LEU A 281 -57.97 -57.62 -26.39
CA LEU A 281 -57.78 -58.92 -25.75
C LEU A 281 -58.94 -59.26 -24.81
N ARG A 282 -59.41 -58.31 -23.98
CA ARG A 282 -60.61 -58.49 -23.13
C ARG A 282 -61.84 -58.85 -23.97
N LYS A 283 -62.09 -58.13 -25.07
CA LYS A 283 -63.19 -58.44 -25.99
C LYS A 283 -63.07 -59.85 -26.58
N ARG A 284 -61.86 -60.25 -27.00
CA ARG A 284 -61.61 -61.60 -27.53
C ARG A 284 -61.82 -62.68 -26.47
N LYS A 285 -61.33 -62.45 -25.24
CA LYS A 285 -61.54 -63.33 -24.10
C LYS A 285 -63.03 -63.54 -23.84
N CYS A 286 -63.82 -62.46 -23.72
CA CYS A 286 -65.27 -62.56 -23.52
C CYS A 286 -65.97 -63.35 -24.65
N ARG A 287 -65.58 -63.15 -25.91
CA ARG A 287 -66.15 -63.94 -27.03
C ARG A 287 -65.87 -65.43 -26.88
N LEU A 288 -64.62 -65.80 -26.60
CA LEU A 288 -64.23 -67.20 -26.39
C LEU A 288 -64.92 -67.80 -25.16
N GLU A 289 -65.03 -67.04 -24.06
CA GLU A 289 -65.77 -67.48 -22.86
C GLU A 289 -67.25 -67.73 -23.20
N THR A 290 -67.90 -66.85 -23.97
CA THR A 290 -69.27 -67.07 -24.47
C THR A 290 -69.37 -68.30 -25.36
N GLU A 291 -68.41 -68.52 -26.26
CA GLU A 291 -68.36 -69.73 -27.11
C GLU A 291 -68.21 -71.01 -26.27
N ILE A 292 -67.35 -71.01 -25.26
CA ILE A 292 -67.19 -72.13 -24.33
C ILE A 292 -68.51 -72.39 -23.58
N VAL A 293 -69.16 -71.35 -23.06
CA VAL A 293 -70.47 -71.49 -22.39
C VAL A 293 -71.52 -72.07 -23.34
N ASN A 294 -71.55 -71.62 -24.60
CA ASN A 294 -72.45 -72.18 -25.61
C ASN A 294 -72.15 -73.67 -25.88
N TRP A 295 -70.88 -74.07 -25.92
CA TRP A 295 -70.49 -75.49 -26.09
C TRP A 295 -70.86 -76.34 -24.88
N ILE A 296 -70.68 -75.82 -23.66
CA ILE A 296 -71.13 -76.49 -22.43
C ILE A 296 -72.64 -76.68 -22.46
N GLN A 297 -73.41 -75.62 -22.77
CA GLN A 297 -74.87 -75.72 -22.87
C GLN A 297 -75.31 -76.78 -23.89
N LYS A 298 -74.69 -76.81 -25.07
CA LYS A 298 -74.98 -77.84 -26.09
C LYS A 298 -74.69 -79.25 -25.59
N TYR A 299 -73.56 -79.43 -24.89
CA TYR A 299 -73.20 -80.72 -24.31
C TYR A 299 -74.21 -81.14 -23.22
N ASP A 300 -74.58 -80.22 -22.32
CA ASP A 300 -75.55 -80.49 -21.27
C ASP A 300 -76.93 -80.86 -21.86
N THR A 301 -77.37 -80.19 -22.93
CA THR A 301 -78.63 -80.53 -23.61
C THR A 301 -78.58 -81.89 -24.28
N ASP A 302 -77.51 -82.20 -25.01
CA ASP A 302 -77.36 -83.50 -25.70
C ASP A 302 -77.25 -84.65 -24.67
N MET A 303 -76.52 -84.44 -23.58
CA MET A 303 -76.45 -85.41 -22.48
C MET A 303 -77.81 -85.62 -21.80
N ALA A 304 -78.60 -84.57 -21.61
CA ALA A 304 -79.95 -84.67 -21.05
C ALA A 304 -80.90 -85.42 -21.99
N GLU A 305 -80.84 -85.14 -23.30
CA GLU A 305 -81.60 -85.88 -24.32
C GLU A 305 -81.21 -87.36 -24.35
N LYS A 306 -79.91 -87.68 -24.34
CA LYS A 306 -79.42 -89.06 -24.28
C LYS A 306 -79.81 -89.78 -22.99
N GLN A 307 -79.82 -89.08 -21.86
CA GLN A 307 -80.29 -89.64 -20.59
C GLN A 307 -81.79 -89.95 -20.65
N ALA A 308 -82.61 -89.06 -21.22
CA ALA A 308 -84.04 -89.31 -21.42
C ALA A 308 -84.29 -90.50 -22.35
N GLU A 309 -83.58 -90.58 -23.49
CA GLU A 309 -83.65 -91.75 -24.40
C GLU A 309 -83.28 -93.05 -23.67
N TYR A 310 -82.22 -93.04 -22.86
CA TYR A 310 -81.79 -94.20 -22.07
C TYR A 310 -82.85 -94.61 -21.04
N GLU A 311 -83.45 -93.65 -20.34
CA GLU A 311 -84.52 -93.88 -19.38
C GLU A 311 -85.77 -94.47 -20.05
N GLU A 312 -86.19 -93.96 -21.21
CA GLU A 312 -87.28 -94.52 -22.01
C GLU A 312 -87.02 -95.98 -22.40
N VAL A 313 -85.83 -96.29 -22.91
CA VAL A 313 -85.44 -97.66 -23.26
C VAL A 313 -85.39 -98.56 -22.02
N CYS A 314 -84.93 -98.04 -20.89
CA CYS A 314 -84.93 -98.77 -19.62
C CYS A 314 -86.36 -99.09 -19.16
N ILE A 315 -87.29 -98.13 -19.24
CA ILE A 315 -88.70 -98.35 -18.94
C ILE A 315 -89.25 -99.45 -19.85
N ALA A 316 -89.09 -99.32 -21.17
CA ALA A 316 -89.54 -100.32 -22.13
C ALA A 316 -88.94 -101.72 -21.86
N TYR A 317 -87.63 -101.79 -21.59
CA TYR A 317 -86.95 -103.03 -21.23
C TYR A 317 -87.52 -103.67 -19.96
N THR A 318 -87.81 -102.87 -18.92
CA THR A 318 -88.41 -103.39 -17.69
C THR A 318 -89.83 -103.92 -17.91
N GLU A 319 -90.62 -103.24 -18.75
CA GLU A 319 -91.95 -103.69 -19.15
C GLU A 319 -91.88 -104.99 -19.97
N GLU A 320 -91.05 -105.05 -21.01
CA GLU A 320 -90.87 -106.24 -21.82
C GLU A 320 -90.35 -107.42 -20.98
N LYS A 321 -89.43 -107.17 -20.04
CA LYS A 321 -88.94 -108.20 -19.12
C LYS A 321 -90.05 -108.74 -18.22
N ALA A 322 -90.94 -107.88 -17.72
CA ALA A 322 -92.11 -108.29 -16.94
C ALA A 322 -93.14 -109.06 -17.78
N GLN A 323 -93.36 -108.63 -19.02
CA GLN A 323 -94.22 -109.35 -19.97
C GLN A 323 -93.64 -110.74 -20.28
N LEU A 324 -92.32 -110.82 -20.51
CA LEU A 324 -91.64 -112.08 -20.81
C LEU A 324 -91.67 -113.03 -19.61
N SER A 325 -91.49 -112.54 -18.37
CA SER A 325 -91.65 -113.39 -17.19
C SER A 325 -93.06 -113.96 -17.08
N LEU A 326 -94.08 -113.13 -17.32
CA LEU A 326 -95.49 -113.56 -17.31
C LEU A 326 -95.81 -114.55 -18.44
N LEU A 327 -95.22 -114.37 -19.62
CA LEU A 327 -95.38 -115.29 -20.75
C LEU A 327 -94.68 -116.63 -20.46
N THR A 328 -93.52 -116.59 -19.82
CA THR A 328 -92.75 -117.78 -19.43
C THR A 328 -93.51 -118.60 -18.38
N GLU A 329 -94.13 -117.94 -17.40
CA GLU A 329 -95.02 -118.59 -16.44
C GLU A 329 -96.22 -119.24 -17.13
N LYS A 330 -96.91 -118.52 -18.02
CA LYS A 330 -98.02 -119.08 -18.82
C LYS A 330 -97.58 -120.27 -19.68
N HIS A 331 -96.43 -120.19 -20.33
CA HIS A 331 -95.88 -121.27 -21.13
C HIS A 331 -95.54 -122.49 -20.27
N ALA A 332 -95.00 -122.30 -19.06
CA ALA A 332 -94.75 -123.38 -18.12
C ALA A 332 -96.05 -124.09 -17.69
N VAL A 333 -97.12 -123.33 -17.44
CA VAL A 333 -98.45 -123.89 -17.16
C VAL A 333 -98.98 -124.67 -18.37
N LEU A 334 -98.92 -124.09 -19.57
CA LEU A 334 -99.35 -124.76 -20.81
C LEU A 334 -98.58 -126.06 -21.07
N LEU A 335 -97.26 -126.09 -20.84
CA LEU A 335 -96.46 -127.32 -20.94
C LEU A 335 -96.94 -128.38 -19.93
N GLN A 336 -97.24 -127.97 -18.70
CA GLN A 336 -97.78 -128.87 -17.68
C GLN A 336 -99.14 -129.42 -18.12
N GLU A 337 -100.06 -128.59 -18.61
CA GLU A 337 -101.36 -129.01 -19.14
C GLU A 337 -101.21 -129.96 -20.34
N TYR A 338 -100.30 -129.64 -21.28
CA TYR A 338 -100.01 -130.48 -22.44
C TYR A 338 -99.52 -131.87 -22.02
N SER A 339 -98.60 -131.95 -21.05
CA SER A 339 -98.11 -133.22 -20.50
C SER A 339 -99.22 -134.03 -19.83
N GLN A 340 -100.16 -133.37 -19.14
CA GLN A 340 -101.32 -134.03 -18.54
C GLN A 340 -102.30 -134.57 -19.60
N ILE A 341 -102.47 -133.86 -20.72
CA ILE A 341 -103.30 -134.29 -21.85
C ILE A 341 -102.67 -135.51 -22.55
N GLU A 342 -101.36 -135.47 -22.82
CA GLU A 342 -100.64 -136.63 -23.37
C GLU A 342 -100.76 -137.85 -22.47
N GLU A 343 -100.58 -137.68 -21.15
CA GLU A 343 -100.69 -138.78 -20.19
C GLU A 343 -102.13 -139.31 -20.10
N LYS A 344 -103.15 -138.43 -20.17
CA LYS A 344 -104.56 -138.83 -20.29
C LYS A 344 -104.81 -139.65 -21.55
N HIS A 345 -104.31 -139.23 -22.71
CA HIS A 345 -104.40 -139.99 -23.97
C HIS A 345 -103.71 -141.36 -23.84
N ARG A 346 -102.53 -141.41 -23.20
CA ARG A 346 -101.77 -142.64 -22.95
C ARG A 346 -102.55 -143.63 -22.07
N ILE A 347 -103.11 -143.16 -20.96
CA ILE A 347 -103.95 -143.98 -20.04
C ILE A 347 -105.22 -144.48 -20.74
N GLN A 348 -105.85 -143.63 -21.57
CA GLN A 348 -107.07 -143.98 -22.29
C GLN A 348 -106.81 -145.03 -23.39
N ALA A 349 -105.66 -144.98 -24.05
CA ALA A 349 -105.20 -146.00 -24.99
C ALA A 349 -104.96 -147.35 -24.30
N LEU A 350 -104.30 -147.35 -23.12
CA LEU A 350 -104.08 -148.56 -22.32
C LEU A 350 -105.38 -149.21 -21.85
N LYS A 351 -106.37 -148.41 -21.42
CA LYS A 351 -107.70 -148.90 -21.01
C LYS A 351 -108.45 -149.56 -22.18
N LYS A 352 -108.39 -149.00 -23.39
CA LYS A 352 -108.99 -149.59 -24.60
C LYS A 352 -108.31 -150.92 -24.99
N LEU A 353 -106.99 -151.02 -24.85
CA LEU A 353 -106.25 -152.27 -25.09
C LEU A 353 -106.67 -153.36 -24.10
N ALA A 354 -106.81 -153.02 -22.82
CA ALA A 354 -107.19 -153.96 -21.77
C ALA A 354 -108.60 -154.55 -21.96
N THR A 355 -109.59 -153.73 -22.37
CA THR A 355 -110.95 -154.20 -22.66
C THR A 355 -111.01 -155.12 -23.88
N MET A 356 -110.28 -154.79 -24.95
CA MET A 356 -110.17 -155.66 -26.13
C MET A 356 -109.54 -157.02 -25.79
N THR A 357 -108.48 -157.01 -24.97
CA THR A 357 -107.80 -158.23 -24.54
C THR A 357 -108.73 -159.13 -23.71
N ARG A 358 -109.51 -158.54 -22.80
CA ARG A 358 -110.47 -159.25 -21.96
C ARG A 358 -111.65 -159.84 -22.77
N ALA A 359 -112.13 -159.11 -23.78
CA ALA A 359 -113.13 -159.60 -24.72
C ALA A 359 -112.59 -160.76 -25.57
N ALA A 360 -111.35 -160.67 -26.05
CA ALA A 360 -110.70 -161.75 -26.80
C ALA A 360 -110.56 -163.04 -25.97
N ILE A 361 -110.21 -162.93 -24.68
CA ILE A 361 -110.11 -164.08 -23.77
C ILE A 361 -111.47 -164.76 -23.55
N LEU A 362 -112.56 -163.99 -23.38
CA LEU A 362 -113.91 -164.54 -23.18
C LEU A 362 -114.41 -165.31 -24.41
N ILE A 363 -114.19 -164.76 -25.61
CA ILE A 363 -114.55 -165.42 -26.87
C ILE A 363 -113.74 -166.72 -27.05
N GLN A 364 -112.42 -166.67 -26.77
CA GLN A 364 -111.55 -167.84 -26.85
C GLN A 364 -111.91 -168.92 -25.81
N ALA A 365 -112.30 -168.54 -24.59
CA ALA A 365 -112.71 -169.48 -23.54
C ALA A 365 -114.05 -170.15 -23.86
N PHE A 366 -115.02 -169.40 -24.38
CA PHE A 366 -116.33 -169.91 -24.77
C PHE A 366 -116.24 -170.93 -25.92
N TRP A 367 -115.42 -170.64 -26.94
CA TRP A 367 -115.19 -171.54 -28.07
C TRP A 367 -114.49 -172.85 -27.64
N ARG A 368 -113.47 -172.76 -26.77
CA ARG A 368 -112.80 -173.93 -26.18
C ARG A 368 -113.75 -174.81 -25.37
N GLY A 369 -114.68 -174.20 -24.62
CA GLY A 369 -115.71 -174.92 -23.86
C GLY A 369 -116.77 -175.62 -24.71
N TYR A 370 -117.16 -175.05 -25.85
CA TYR A 370 -118.07 -175.69 -26.81
C TYR A 370 -117.43 -176.93 -27.47
N LEU A 371 -116.14 -176.85 -27.83
CA LEU A 371 -115.41 -177.96 -28.46
C LEU A 371 -115.32 -179.21 -27.57
N VAL A 372 -115.08 -179.03 -26.27
CA VAL A 372 -114.94 -180.13 -25.29
C VAL A 372 -116.26 -180.89 -25.07
N ARG A 373 -117.41 -180.19 -25.11
CA ARG A 373 -118.73 -180.82 -24.92
C ARG A 373 -119.24 -181.56 -26.15
N SER A 374 -118.75 -181.20 -27.35
CA SER A 374 -119.03 -181.93 -28.59
C SER A 374 -118.36 -183.32 -28.60
N HIS A 375 -117.13 -183.44 -28.08
CA HIS A 375 -116.35 -184.68 -28.13
C HIS A 375 -116.78 -185.77 -27.12
N PHE A 376 -117.54 -185.45 -26.07
CA PHE A 376 -118.01 -186.45 -25.08
C PHE A 376 -119.30 -187.19 -25.49
N LYS A 377 -119.93 -186.86 -26.63
CA LYS A 377 -121.14 -187.52 -27.16
C LYS A 377 -120.90 -188.88 -27.87
N THR A 378 -119.65 -189.36 -28.04
CA THR A 378 -119.35 -190.54 -28.90
C THR A 378 -118.58 -191.70 -28.25
N LYS A 379 -118.29 -191.70 -26.94
CA LYS A 379 -117.60 -192.83 -26.26
C LYS A 379 -118.16 -193.19 -24.87
N MET A 380 -119.34 -193.82 -24.80
CA MET A 380 -119.73 -194.78 -23.74
C MET A 380 -120.84 -195.72 -24.27
N LYS A 381 -120.42 -196.74 -25.03
CA LYS A 381 -121.12 -198.03 -25.18
C LYS A 381 -120.31 -199.05 -24.36
N LYS A 382 -120.79 -199.45 -23.16
CA LYS A 382 -120.77 -200.84 -22.60
C LYS A 382 -121.13 -200.88 -21.10
N LYS A 383 -122.14 -201.71 -20.80
CA LYS A 383 -122.77 -202.12 -19.51
C LYS A 383 -123.49 -201.00 -18.75
N GLY A 384 -124.81 -201.04 -18.52
CA GLY A 384 -125.86 -202.00 -18.86
C GLY A 384 -127.14 -201.59 -18.11
N LYS A 385 -128.31 -201.88 -18.71
CA LYS A 385 -129.67 -201.52 -18.27
C LYS A 385 -129.97 -200.03 -18.12
#